data_AF-A0A368CGZ2-F1
#
_entry.id   AF-A0A368CGZ2-F1
#
_cell.length_a   1.000
_cell.length_b   1.000
_cell.length_c   1.000
_cell.angle_alpha   90.00
_cell.angle_beta   90.00
_cell.angle_gamma   90.00
#
_symmetry.space_group_name_H-M   'P 1'
#
loop_
_entity.id
_entity.type
_entity.pdbx_description
1 polymer ?
#
loop_
_entity_poly.entity_id
_entity_poly.type
_entity_poly.pdbx_seq_one_letter_code
_entity_poly.pdbx_strand_id
1 'polypeptide(L)'
;MYSMSNLVFALIIGGGIGGFVGWYLALNARGDNKRKVIMDLESQLDQAKQDRADYEAEVSEHFSQTADLLHKLTDDYRAVYTHLADGAEQLCGDRVSISEAALTAPAADSTDKPHLVEVAQPLDYAPKKPDEQGQLSETFGLDKSNSSAA
;
A
#
# COMPACT_ATOMS: atom_id res chain seq x y z
N MET A 1 -56.41 -1.97 59.27
CA MET A 1 -56.42 -1.56 57.85
C MET A 1 -55.31 -0.55 57.47
N TYR A 2 -54.48 -0.05 58.39
CA TYR A 2 -53.42 0.94 58.08
C TYR A 2 -52.11 0.37 57.49
N SER A 3 -51.85 -0.92 57.67
CA SER A 3 -50.57 -1.54 57.25
C SER A 3 -50.38 -1.54 55.72
N MET A 4 -51.44 -1.85 54.96
CA MET A 4 -51.36 -1.92 53.50
C MET A 4 -51.23 -0.55 52.84
N SER A 5 -51.89 0.47 53.38
CA SER A 5 -51.80 1.85 52.89
C SER A 5 -50.39 2.42 53.08
N ASN A 6 -49.80 2.21 54.26
CA ASN A 6 -48.45 2.71 54.57
C ASN A 6 -47.36 2.06 53.69
N LEU A 7 -47.51 0.78 53.34
CA LEU A 7 -46.58 0.09 52.45
C LEU A 7 -46.63 0.69 51.03
N VAL A 8 -47.82 0.98 50.52
CA VAL A 8 -47.99 1.62 49.20
C VAL A 8 -47.39 3.02 49.19
N PHE A 9 -47.60 3.84 50.24
CA PHE A 9 -46.99 5.15 50.34
C PHE A 9 -45.45 5.09 50.42
N ALA A 10 -44.90 4.14 51.18
CA ALA A 10 -43.46 3.95 51.28
C ALA A 10 -42.83 3.56 49.92
N LEU A 11 -43.52 2.73 49.13
CA LEU A 11 -43.05 2.30 47.81
C LEU A 11 -43.08 3.47 46.81
N ILE A 12 -44.13 4.29 46.84
CA ILE A 12 -44.23 5.47 45.96
C ILE A 12 -43.16 6.51 46.32
N ILE A 13 -42.96 6.79 47.60
CA ILE A 13 -41.96 7.78 48.06
C ILE A 13 -40.54 7.26 47.79
N GLY A 14 -40.25 6.00 48.14
CA GLY A 14 -38.95 5.37 47.89
C GLY A 14 -38.64 5.25 46.40
N GLY A 15 -39.63 4.87 45.59
CA GLY A 15 -39.50 4.81 44.13
C GLY A 15 -39.34 6.18 43.49
N GLY A 16 -40.04 7.20 43.98
CA GLY A 16 -39.90 8.59 43.51
C GLY A 16 -38.52 9.17 43.82
N ILE A 17 -38.04 9.00 45.06
CA ILE A 17 -36.71 9.47 45.46
C ILE A 17 -35.62 8.67 44.73
N GLY A 18 -35.74 7.34 44.66
CA GLY A 18 -34.79 6.49 43.95
C GLY A 18 -34.74 6.80 42.46
N GLY A 19 -35.89 7.03 41.83
CA GLY A 19 -35.99 7.45 40.43
C GLY A 19 -35.38 8.82 40.19
N PHE A 20 -35.63 9.79 41.09
CA PHE A 20 -35.09 11.15 40.96
C PHE A 20 -33.56 11.18 41.14
N VAL A 21 -33.04 10.50 42.17
CA VAL A 21 -31.59 10.39 42.40
C VAL A 21 -30.91 9.62 41.27
N GLY A 22 -31.51 8.51 40.82
CA GLY A 22 -31.01 7.75 39.68
C GLY A 22 -30.98 8.56 38.39
N TRP A 23 -32.02 9.35 38.13
CA TRP A 23 -32.10 10.24 36.97
C TRP A 23 -31.05 11.35 37.02
N TYR A 24 -30.90 12.01 38.18
CA TYR A 24 -29.92 13.08 38.39
C TYR A 24 -28.47 12.58 38.21
N LEU A 25 -28.12 11.41 38.76
CA LEU A 25 -26.80 10.80 38.54
C LEU A 25 -26.57 10.42 37.08
N ALA A 26 -27.58 9.85 36.41
CA ALA A 26 -27.46 9.43 35.02
C ALA A 26 -27.27 10.61 34.05
N LEU A 27 -27.87 11.76 34.35
CA LEU A 27 -27.67 13.01 33.62
C LEU A 27 -26.24 13.54 33.79
N ASN A 28 -25.74 13.60 35.02
CA ASN A 28 -24.39 14.12 35.30
C ASN A 28 -23.28 13.21 34.76
N ALA A 29 -23.46 11.88 34.76
CA ALA A 29 -22.44 10.93 34.33
C ALA A 29 -22.27 10.82 32.80
N ARG A 30 -23.26 11.26 32.00
CA ARG A 30 -23.27 11.04 30.54
C ARG A 30 -22.59 12.13 29.70
N GLY A 31 -22.41 13.34 30.24
CA GLY A 31 -21.93 14.50 29.46
C GLY A 31 -20.43 14.51 29.19
N ASP A 32 -19.61 14.30 30.23
CA ASP A 32 -18.16 14.54 30.14
C ASP A 32 -17.40 13.48 29.35
N ASN A 33 -17.80 12.21 29.47
CA ASN A 33 -17.07 11.12 28.82
C ASN A 33 -17.23 11.12 27.30
N LYS A 34 -18.43 11.48 26.79
CA LYS A 34 -18.67 11.50 25.34
C LYS A 34 -17.89 12.58 24.63
N ARG A 35 -17.80 13.77 25.24
CA ARG A 35 -17.08 14.91 24.66
C ARG A 35 -15.58 14.64 24.57
N LYS A 36 -15.00 14.01 25.60
CA LYS A 36 -13.59 13.60 25.61
C LYS A 36 -13.30 12.58 24.52
N VAL A 37 -14.14 11.55 24.37
CA VAL A 37 -13.95 10.53 23.33
C VAL A 37 -14.07 11.13 21.93
N ILE A 38 -15.01 12.04 21.68
CA ILE A 38 -15.16 12.69 20.37
C ILE A 38 -13.92 13.52 20.04
N MET A 39 -13.43 14.32 21.00
CA MET A 39 -12.23 15.14 20.82
C MET A 39 -10.98 14.29 20.59
N ASP A 40 -10.83 13.18 21.31
CA ASP A 40 -9.72 12.24 21.13
C ASP A 40 -9.77 11.57 19.75
N LEU A 41 -10.97 11.22 19.28
CA LEU A 41 -11.17 10.63 17.96
C LEU A 41 -10.90 11.62 16.83
N GLU A 42 -11.28 12.88 17.00
CA GLU A 42 -10.97 13.97 16.06
C GLU A 42 -9.46 14.22 15.99
N SER A 43 -8.78 14.27 17.13
CA SER A 43 -7.32 14.40 17.20
C SER A 43 -6.60 13.24 16.51
N GLN A 44 -7.06 12.01 16.70
CA GLN A 44 -6.48 10.84 16.03
C GLN A 44 -6.67 10.90 14.50
N LEU A 45 -7.83 11.38 14.05
CA LEU A 45 -8.11 11.54 12.63
C LEU A 45 -7.16 12.59 12.03
N ASP A 46 -7.03 13.73 12.67
CA ASP A 46 -6.18 14.82 12.19
C ASP A 46 -4.71 14.41 12.20
N GLN A 47 -4.25 13.69 13.23
CA GLN A 47 -2.91 13.14 13.27
C GLN A 47 -2.67 12.13 12.14
N ALA A 48 -3.58 11.20 11.91
CA ALA A 48 -3.45 10.23 10.82
C ALA A 48 -3.44 10.90 9.43
N LYS A 49 -4.21 11.97 9.24
CA LYS A 49 -4.18 12.78 8.00
C LYS A 49 -2.85 13.50 7.84
N GLN A 50 -2.31 14.05 8.92
CA GLN A 50 -1.02 14.72 8.90
C GLN A 50 0.10 13.74 8.56
N ASP A 51 0.15 12.59 9.24
CA ASP A 51 1.15 11.54 8.98
C ASP A 51 1.09 11.06 7.51
N ARG A 52 -0.11 10.98 6.93
CA ARG A 52 -0.29 10.68 5.50
C ARG A 52 0.27 11.76 4.59
N ALA A 53 -0.03 13.02 4.87
CA ALA A 53 0.46 14.15 4.08
C ALA A 53 1.99 14.26 4.15
N ASP A 54 2.57 14.04 5.34
CA ASP A 54 4.01 14.06 5.54
C ASP A 54 4.70 12.92 4.78
N TYR A 55 4.12 11.71 4.81
CA TYR A 55 4.63 10.57 4.02
C TYR A 55 4.55 10.83 2.51
N GLU A 56 3.43 11.37 2.02
CA GLU A 56 3.28 11.72 0.60
C GLU A 56 4.32 12.76 0.16
N ALA A 57 4.60 13.75 1.01
CA ALA A 57 5.64 14.74 0.76
C ALA A 57 7.05 14.12 0.74
N GLU A 58 7.37 13.24 1.70
CA GLU A 58 8.66 12.54 1.76
C GLU A 58 8.91 11.67 0.51
N VAL A 59 7.87 10.94 0.07
CA VAL A 59 7.96 10.11 -1.14
C VAL A 59 8.19 10.98 -2.38
N SER A 60 7.46 12.09 -2.50
CA SER A 60 7.63 13.03 -3.63
C SER A 60 9.05 13.61 -3.67
N GLU A 61 9.59 14.00 -2.52
CA GLU A 61 10.95 14.52 -2.39
C GLU A 61 11.98 13.44 -2.76
N HIS A 62 11.79 12.20 -2.29
CA HIS A 62 12.69 11.09 -2.62
C HIS A 62 12.75 10.79 -4.12
N PHE A 63 11.60 10.78 -4.81
CA PHE A 63 11.56 10.59 -6.26
C PHE A 63 12.16 11.78 -7.02
N SER A 64 12.01 13.01 -6.53
CA SER A 64 12.68 14.18 -7.12
C SER A 64 14.20 14.03 -7.03
N GLN A 65 14.73 13.72 -5.84
CA GLN A 65 16.17 13.49 -5.64
C GLN A 65 16.70 12.32 -6.46
N THR A 66 15.90 11.25 -6.58
CA THR A 66 16.26 10.08 -7.40
C THR A 66 16.31 10.44 -8.88
N ALA A 67 15.37 11.26 -9.38
CA ALA A 67 15.38 11.74 -10.75
C ALA A 67 16.63 12.57 -11.07
N ASP A 68 17.05 13.44 -10.13
CA ASP A 68 18.28 14.21 -10.27
C ASP A 68 19.53 13.32 -10.30
N LEU A 69 19.57 12.27 -9.48
CA LEU A 69 20.66 11.29 -9.47
C LEU A 69 20.69 10.48 -10.78
N LEU A 70 19.53 10.07 -11.27
CA LEU A 70 19.40 9.34 -12.52
C LEU A 70 19.83 10.19 -13.73
N HIS A 71 19.52 11.49 -13.70
CA HIS A 71 19.98 12.43 -14.71
C HIS A 71 21.51 12.52 -14.75
N LYS A 72 22.15 12.70 -13.59
CA LYS A 72 23.62 12.69 -13.47
C LYS A 72 24.23 11.39 -13.99
N LEU A 73 23.64 10.25 -13.63
CA LEU A 73 24.09 8.95 -14.13
C LEU A 73 23.99 8.87 -15.67
N THR A 74 22.93 9.41 -16.25
CA THR A 74 22.72 9.45 -17.71
C THR A 74 23.78 10.31 -18.40
N ASP A 75 24.08 11.48 -17.82
CA ASP A 75 25.13 12.37 -18.32
C ASP A 75 26.51 11.71 -18.23
N ASP A 76 26.83 11.08 -17.11
CA ASP A 76 28.09 10.34 -16.90
C ASP A 76 28.22 9.17 -17.89
N TYR A 77 27.14 8.41 -18.11
CA TYR A 77 27.11 7.34 -19.11
C TYR A 77 27.39 7.89 -20.52
N ARG A 78 26.75 9.00 -20.90
CA ARG A 78 26.99 9.66 -22.18
C ARG A 78 28.43 10.13 -22.32
N ALA A 79 29.01 10.70 -21.26
CA ALA A 79 30.39 11.16 -21.24
C ALA A 79 31.37 9.98 -21.46
N VAL A 80 31.14 8.85 -20.78
CA VAL A 80 31.93 7.63 -20.97
C VAL A 80 31.82 7.13 -22.41
N TYR A 81 30.61 7.08 -22.97
CA TYR A 81 30.41 6.63 -24.35
C TYR A 81 31.12 7.54 -25.36
N THR A 82 31.03 8.86 -25.16
CA THR A 82 31.71 9.85 -26.00
C THR A 82 33.23 9.67 -25.92
N HIS A 83 33.78 9.49 -24.72
CA HIS A 83 35.21 9.24 -24.53
C HIS A 83 35.68 7.92 -25.17
N LEU A 84 34.83 6.89 -25.16
CA LEU A 84 35.11 5.63 -25.84
C LEU A 84 35.09 5.80 -27.37
N ALA A 85 34.15 6.56 -27.91
CA ALA A 85 34.08 6.86 -29.35
C ALA A 85 35.31 7.65 -29.82
N ASP A 86 35.66 8.73 -29.11
CA ASP A 86 36.84 9.55 -29.38
C ASP A 86 38.14 8.71 -29.25
N GLY A 87 38.21 7.87 -28.22
CA GLY A 87 39.34 6.96 -28.01
C GLY A 87 39.47 5.92 -29.11
N ALA A 88 38.35 5.37 -29.61
CA ALA A 88 38.34 4.45 -30.73
C ALA A 88 38.82 5.14 -32.02
N GLU A 89 38.37 6.36 -32.30
CA GLU A 89 38.82 7.13 -33.47
C GLU A 89 40.33 7.41 -33.41
N GLN A 90 40.84 7.89 -32.26
CA GLN A 90 42.26 8.20 -32.08
C GLN A 90 43.17 6.97 -32.13
N LEU A 91 42.75 5.85 -31.53
CA LEU A 91 43.59 4.67 -31.37
C LEU A 91 43.48 3.71 -32.57
N CYS A 92 42.33 3.62 -33.22
CA CYS A 92 42.14 2.75 -34.38
C CYS A 92 42.46 3.46 -35.72
N GLY A 93 42.51 4.80 -35.74
CA GLY A 93 42.64 5.57 -36.97
C GLY A 93 41.59 5.17 -38.02
N ASP A 94 41.87 5.43 -39.29
CA ASP A 94 41.00 5.15 -40.46
C ASP A 94 40.63 3.65 -40.67
N ARG A 95 41.05 2.75 -39.76
CA ARG A 95 40.82 1.30 -39.90
C ARG A 95 39.49 0.82 -39.34
N VAL A 96 38.78 1.63 -38.58
CA VAL A 96 37.45 1.27 -38.06
C VAL A 96 36.51 2.48 -38.20
N SER A 97 36.04 2.72 -39.42
CA SER A 97 34.78 3.42 -39.58
C SER A 97 33.68 2.51 -39.02
N ILE A 98 33.24 2.78 -37.78
CA ILE A 98 31.94 2.30 -37.31
C ILE A 98 30.92 3.05 -38.17
N SER A 99 30.73 2.55 -39.39
CA SER A 99 29.77 3.10 -40.32
C SER A 99 28.41 3.06 -39.64
N GLU A 100 27.69 4.17 -39.71
CA GLU A 100 26.29 4.34 -39.31
C GLU A 100 25.38 3.25 -39.93
N ALA A 101 25.88 2.58 -40.99
CA ALA A 101 25.34 1.37 -41.59
C ALA A 101 25.30 0.15 -40.64
N ALA A 102 26.20 0.02 -39.66
CA ALA A 102 26.13 -1.04 -38.66
C ALA A 102 25.00 -0.82 -37.63
N LEU A 103 24.61 0.44 -37.39
CA LEU A 103 23.45 0.78 -36.57
C LEU A 103 22.12 0.73 -37.34
N THR A 104 22.17 0.87 -38.68
CA THR A 104 20.99 0.95 -39.56
C THR A 104 20.80 -0.29 -40.45
N ALA A 105 21.70 -1.28 -40.39
CA ALA A 105 21.53 -2.52 -41.11
C ALA A 105 20.27 -3.23 -40.61
N PRO A 106 19.27 -3.51 -41.45
CA PRO A 106 18.22 -4.43 -41.06
C PRO A 106 18.93 -5.75 -40.77
N ALA A 107 18.73 -6.26 -39.56
CA ALA A 107 19.36 -7.49 -39.07
C ALA A 107 19.39 -8.52 -40.20
N ALA A 108 20.57 -8.70 -40.81
CA ALA A 108 20.76 -9.72 -41.80
C ALA A 108 20.47 -11.04 -41.08
N ASP A 109 19.53 -11.77 -41.66
CA ASP A 109 18.92 -13.03 -41.24
C ASP A 109 19.98 -13.98 -40.64
N SER A 110 20.25 -13.78 -39.36
CA SER A 110 21.14 -14.59 -38.56
C SER A 110 20.20 -15.44 -37.72
N THR A 111 20.08 -16.71 -38.09
CA THR A 111 19.18 -17.74 -37.55
C THR A 111 19.31 -18.00 -36.05
N ASP A 112 20.07 -17.20 -35.31
CA ASP A 112 20.10 -17.19 -33.85
C ASP A 112 19.50 -15.87 -33.34
N LYS A 113 18.17 -15.85 -33.19
CA LYS A 113 17.53 -14.88 -32.30
C LYS A 113 18.13 -15.13 -30.92
N PRO A 114 18.88 -14.19 -30.31
CA PRO A 114 19.11 -14.28 -28.88
C PRO A 114 17.72 -14.35 -28.25
N HIS A 115 17.51 -15.33 -27.38
CA HIS A 115 16.27 -15.46 -26.63
C HIS A 115 16.15 -14.17 -25.81
N LEU A 116 15.52 -13.16 -26.40
CA LEU A 116 15.06 -11.97 -25.70
C LEU A 116 14.06 -12.55 -24.73
N VAL A 117 14.52 -12.77 -23.49
CA VAL A 117 13.65 -12.97 -22.35
C VAL A 117 12.67 -11.81 -22.47
N GLU A 118 11.44 -12.14 -22.84
CA GLU A 118 10.37 -11.17 -22.99
C GLU A 118 10.33 -10.46 -21.64
N VAL A 119 10.87 -9.23 -21.57
CA VAL A 119 10.91 -8.44 -20.35
C VAL A 119 9.48 -7.96 -20.14
N ALA A 120 8.63 -8.90 -19.71
CA ALA A 120 7.33 -8.61 -19.20
C ALA A 120 7.54 -7.73 -17.97
N GLN A 121 6.78 -6.65 -17.90
CA GLN A 121 6.71 -5.80 -16.72
C GLN A 121 6.49 -6.70 -15.49
N PRO A 122 7.15 -6.45 -14.35
CA PRO A 122 7.04 -7.32 -13.19
C PRO A 122 5.58 -7.59 -12.89
N LEU A 123 5.15 -8.84 -13.03
CA LEU A 123 3.78 -9.21 -12.71
C LEU A 123 3.67 -9.23 -11.19
N ASP A 124 2.88 -8.32 -10.63
CA ASP A 124 2.55 -8.29 -9.19
C ASP A 124 1.69 -9.49 -8.74
N TYR A 125 1.35 -10.40 -9.66
CA TYR A 125 0.56 -11.60 -9.41
C TYR A 125 1.26 -12.86 -9.93
N ALA A 126 1.11 -13.97 -9.21
CA ALA A 126 1.62 -15.26 -9.63
C ALA A 126 0.81 -15.78 -10.85
N PRO A 127 1.44 -16.07 -12.00
CA PRO A 127 0.74 -16.63 -13.15
C PRO A 127 0.27 -18.05 -12.84
N LYS A 128 -1.02 -18.34 -13.09
CA LYS A 128 -1.58 -19.68 -12.93
C LYS A 128 -1.17 -20.58 -14.10
N LYS A 129 -0.87 -21.85 -13.81
CA LYS A 129 -0.80 -22.88 -14.85
C LYS A 129 -2.24 -23.26 -15.29
N PRO A 130 -2.45 -23.74 -16.53
CA PRO A 130 -3.80 -24.06 -17.02
C PRO A 130 -4.54 -25.11 -16.19
N ASP A 131 -3.78 -25.98 -15.51
CA ASP A 131 -4.28 -27.12 -14.75
C ASP A 131 -4.28 -26.87 -13.22
N GLU A 132 -3.96 -25.65 -12.79
CA GLU A 132 -3.83 -25.31 -11.37
C GLU A 132 -4.91 -24.29 -10.96
N GLN A 133 -5.62 -24.59 -9.87
CA GLN A 133 -6.62 -23.67 -9.33
C GLN A 133 -5.90 -22.49 -8.68
N GLY A 134 -6.35 -21.27 -8.98
CA GLY A 134 -5.69 -20.04 -8.50
C GLY A 134 -5.68 -19.94 -6.97
N GLN A 135 -4.72 -19.18 -6.43
CA GLN A 135 -4.52 -18.99 -4.98
C GLN A 135 -5.72 -18.34 -4.26
N LEU A 136 -6.63 -17.71 -5.01
CA LEU A 136 -7.88 -17.13 -4.51
C LEU A 136 -9.10 -18.03 -4.73
N SER A 137 -8.92 -19.28 -5.17
CA SER A 137 -10.02 -20.22 -5.32
C SER A 137 -10.48 -20.70 -3.93
N GLU A 138 -11.79 -20.84 -3.75
CA GLU A 138 -12.39 -21.32 -2.49
C GLU A 138 -11.95 -22.74 -2.09
N THR A 139 -11.36 -23.46 -3.05
CA THR A 139 -10.84 -24.82 -2.94
C THR A 139 -9.32 -24.89 -2.83
N PHE A 140 -8.63 -23.74 -2.78
CA PHE A 140 -7.18 -23.69 -2.63
C PHE A 140 -6.74 -24.28 -1.27
N GLY A 141 -5.91 -25.33 -1.31
CA GLY A 141 -5.47 -26.05 -0.10
C GLY A 141 -6.46 -27.07 0.46
N LEU A 142 -7.57 -27.34 -0.24
CA LEU A 142 -8.53 -28.38 0.14
C LEU A 142 -8.33 -29.63 -0.72
N ASP A 143 -7.39 -30.48 -0.34
CA ASP A 143 -7.22 -31.79 -0.99
C ASP A 143 -8.41 -32.71 -0.69
N LYS A 144 -9.10 -33.15 -1.73
CA LYS A 144 -10.28 -34.01 -1.67
C LYS A 144 -9.93 -35.49 -1.41
N SER A 145 -8.88 -35.74 -0.64
CA SER A 145 -8.43 -37.08 -0.24
C SER A 145 -8.64 -37.28 1.26
N ASN A 146 -9.90 -37.29 1.69
CA ASN A 146 -10.44 -38.07 2.82
C ASN A 146 -11.91 -37.72 3.08
N SER A 147 -12.76 -37.80 2.04
CA SER A 147 -14.20 -37.95 2.23
C SER A 147 -14.56 -39.44 2.17
N SER A 148 -14.17 -40.16 3.20
CA SER A 148 -14.74 -41.46 3.56
C SER A 148 -14.80 -41.56 5.08
N ALA A 149 -15.70 -40.78 5.66
CA ALA A 149 -16.21 -40.99 7.00
C ALA A 149 -17.68 -40.57 7.00
N ALA A 150 -18.53 -41.50 6.60
CA ALA A 150 -19.94 -41.59 6.93
C ALA A 150 -20.26 -43.08 7.12
#